data_AF-A0A8C9EKF2-F1
#
_entry.id   AF-A0A8C9EKF2-F1
#
_cell.length_a   1.000
_cell.length_b   1.000
_cell.length_c   1.000
_cell.angle_alpha   90.00
_cell.angle_beta   90.00
_cell.angle_gamma   90.00
#
_symmetry.space_group_name_H-M   'P 1'
#
loop_
_entity.id
_entity.type
_entity.pdbx_description
1 polymer ?
#
loop_
_entity_poly.entity_id
_entity_poly.type
_entity_poly.pdbx_seq_one_letter_code
_entity_poly.pdbx_strand_id
1 'polypeptide(L)'
;MSMFCLSFSGVSNSASSFLQSKGSVSLLGNRKLFFDTHALVCLLEENGFTTQQSEVIVSAFVKIVNTNLDMIYKDMVTKVQQEIALQQVMSHIGGLKKDMIILEKSEFSALRSENEVKISILDLEKVFPHDEITKVRADNKLNLNLEKSRVKELVSSGCRLEQMRTSAKKLHAQQDRALTQTDRKIDTEVADLKTMLESHKLDNIKYLAGSVFTCLTVALGFYRLWM
;
A
#
# COMPACT_ATOMS: atom_id res chain seq x y z
N MET A 1 39.45 73.23 69.11
CA MET A 1 38.11 72.79 68.69
C MET A 1 37.92 73.11 67.21
N SER A 2 38.53 72.32 66.32
CA SER A 2 38.32 72.44 64.87
C SER A 2 37.58 71.21 64.38
N MET A 3 36.31 71.40 64.01
CA MET A 3 35.44 70.39 63.45
C MET A 3 35.86 70.13 61.99
N PHE A 4 36.81 69.22 61.77
CA PHE A 4 37.13 68.71 60.43
C PHE A 4 36.14 67.61 60.05
N CYS A 5 34.90 67.99 59.73
CA CYS A 5 33.97 67.11 59.05
C CYS A 5 34.32 67.13 57.55
N LEU A 6 35.15 66.18 57.11
CA LEU A 6 35.44 66.00 55.67
C LEU A 6 34.19 65.43 54.98
N SER A 7 33.31 66.33 54.55
CA SER A 7 32.16 65.99 53.70
C SER A 7 32.63 65.75 52.27
N PHE A 8 32.49 64.53 51.77
CA PHE A 8 32.65 64.22 50.35
C PHE A 8 31.28 64.08 49.67
N SER A 9 30.99 65.09 48.85
CA SER A 9 29.85 65.22 47.95
C SER A 9 29.89 64.18 46.84
N GLY A 10 28.75 63.55 46.56
CA GLY A 10 28.60 62.59 45.46
C GLY A 10 27.13 62.17 45.30
N VAL A 11 26.39 63.03 44.59
CA VAL A 11 25.15 62.83 43.81
C VAL A 11 24.04 61.98 44.43
N SER A 12 22.99 62.67 44.88
CA SER A 12 21.65 62.13 45.14
C SER A 12 20.94 61.79 43.82
N ASN A 13 20.37 60.59 43.71
CA ASN A 13 19.28 60.32 42.77
C ASN A 13 18.13 59.62 43.50
N SER A 14 16.94 60.18 43.31
CA SER A 14 15.67 59.80 43.90
C SER A 14 14.97 58.75 43.03
N ALA A 15 14.33 57.74 43.64
CA ALA A 15 12.96 57.26 43.34
C ALA A 15 12.72 55.77 43.66
N SER A 16 11.70 55.56 44.51
CA SER A 16 10.65 54.53 44.52
C SER A 16 10.95 53.01 44.50
N SER A 17 10.70 52.40 45.67
CA SER A 17 9.91 51.19 45.97
C SER A 17 9.60 50.14 44.88
N PHE A 18 10.03 48.89 45.13
CA PHE A 18 9.18 47.70 44.96
C PHE A 18 9.60 46.60 45.96
N LEU A 19 8.64 46.12 46.75
CA LEU A 19 8.77 45.06 47.74
C LEU A 19 8.45 43.71 47.08
N GLN A 20 9.40 42.76 47.07
CA GLN A 20 9.04 41.34 47.30
C GLN A 20 10.23 40.43 47.67
N SER A 21 10.22 40.04 48.96
CA SER A 21 10.40 38.69 49.53
C SER A 21 11.62 37.79 49.20
N LYS A 22 12.31 37.45 50.31
CA LYS A 22 12.98 36.19 50.66
C LYS A 22 14.26 35.77 49.92
N GLY A 23 15.37 36.17 50.54
CA GLY A 23 16.71 35.61 50.41
C GLY A 23 17.68 36.55 51.10
N SER A 24 17.93 36.34 52.39
CA SER A 24 18.69 37.24 53.26
C SER A 24 20.18 37.30 52.88
N VAL A 25 20.50 38.11 51.86
CA VAL A 25 21.75 38.86 51.79
C VAL A 25 21.34 40.27 51.35
N SER A 26 21.04 41.10 52.34
CA SER A 26 20.64 42.48 52.15
C SER A 26 21.75 43.25 51.43
N LEU A 27 21.59 43.37 50.11
CA LEU A 27 21.79 44.57 49.30
C LEU A 27 22.81 45.56 49.89
N LEU A 28 24.10 45.28 49.71
CA LEU A 28 25.20 46.24 49.95
C LEU A 28 25.35 47.25 48.79
N GLY A 29 24.28 47.48 48.02
CA GLY A 29 24.23 48.58 47.06
C GLY A 29 23.95 49.87 47.82
N ASN A 30 24.90 50.80 47.83
CA ASN A 30 24.78 52.15 48.41
C ASN A 30 24.72 52.28 49.94
N ARG A 31 25.32 51.37 50.71
CA ARG A 31 25.67 51.73 52.09
C ARG A 31 26.90 52.62 52.08
N LYS A 32 26.68 53.93 51.96
CA LYS A 32 27.68 54.94 52.33
C LYS A 32 27.98 54.70 53.81
N LEU A 33 29.08 54.02 54.11
CA LEU A 33 29.53 53.79 55.47
C LEU A 33 30.03 55.13 55.99
N PHE A 34 29.19 55.79 56.79
CA PHE A 34 29.58 57.02 57.46
C PHE A 34 30.51 56.64 58.60
N PHE A 35 31.79 56.99 58.45
CA PHE A 35 32.80 56.75 59.47
C PHE A 35 32.91 57.99 60.36
N ASP A 36 32.41 57.90 61.59
CA ASP A 36 32.54 58.98 62.57
C ASP A 36 33.96 59.01 63.13
N THR A 37 34.77 59.86 62.51
CA THR A 37 36.18 60.09 62.88
C THR A 37 36.28 60.74 64.26
N HIS A 38 35.32 61.60 64.62
CA HIS A 38 35.35 62.38 65.86
C HIS A 38 35.06 61.51 67.08
N ALA A 39 34.03 60.66 67.00
CA ALA A 39 33.70 59.72 68.08
C ALA A 39 34.90 58.80 68.42
N LEU A 40 35.65 58.36 67.39
CA LEU A 40 36.81 57.50 67.59
C LEU A 40 38.00 58.24 68.21
N VAL A 41 38.20 59.52 67.85
CA VAL A 41 39.22 60.37 68.49
C VAL A 41 38.89 60.59 69.97
N CYS A 42 37.63 60.94 70.30
CA CYS A 42 37.21 61.11 71.69
C CYS A 42 37.38 59.82 72.51
N LEU A 43 37.04 58.66 71.95
CA LEU A 43 37.25 57.38 72.61
C LEU A 43 38.73 57.10 72.90
N LEU A 44 39.63 57.41 71.96
CA LEU A 44 41.06 57.22 72.17
C LEU A 44 41.61 58.18 73.23
N GLU A 45 41.13 59.43 73.27
CA GLU A 45 41.48 60.39 74.31
C GLU A 45 41.02 59.95 75.70
N GLU A 46 39.80 59.40 75.82
CA GLU A 46 39.29 58.80 77.07
C GLU A 46 40.15 57.62 77.56
N ASN A 47 40.82 56.92 76.65
CA ASN A 47 41.74 55.82 76.95
C ASN A 47 43.19 56.27 77.19
N GLY A 48 43.44 57.58 77.31
CA GLY A 48 44.75 58.13 77.69
C GLY A 48 45.70 58.45 76.54
N PHE A 49 45.22 58.45 75.30
CA PHE A 49 46.00 58.92 74.15
C PHE A 49 45.94 60.44 74.02
N THR A 50 47.03 61.05 73.55
CA THR A 50 47.01 62.49 73.20
C THR A 50 46.19 62.73 71.93
N THR A 51 45.56 63.90 71.80
CA THR A 51 44.77 64.27 70.61
C THR A 51 45.53 64.02 69.29
N GLN A 52 46.82 64.37 69.23
CA GLN A 52 47.65 64.13 68.04
C GLN A 52 47.83 62.64 67.74
N GLN A 53 48.04 61.80 68.76
CA GLN A 53 48.17 60.36 68.58
C GLN A 53 46.85 59.74 68.11
N SER A 54 45.74 60.16 68.71
CA SER A 54 44.39 59.74 68.33
C SER A 54 44.09 60.10 66.86
N GLU A 55 44.36 61.34 66.44
CA GLU A 55 44.15 61.77 65.06
C GLU A 55 44.99 60.95 64.05
N VAL A 56 46.25 60.65 64.37
CA VAL A 56 47.12 59.85 63.49
C VAL A 56 46.62 58.42 63.36
N ILE A 57 46.22 57.79 64.47
CA ILE A 57 45.67 56.42 64.48
C ILE A 57 44.38 56.36 63.66
N VAL A 58 43.46 57.30 63.89
CA VAL A 58 42.20 57.35 63.16
C VAL A 58 42.42 57.65 61.69
N SER A 59 43.36 58.53 61.32
CA SER A 59 43.72 58.79 59.92
C SER A 59 44.26 57.55 59.22
N ALA A 60 45.14 56.78 59.87
CA ALA A 60 45.65 55.51 59.34
C ALA A 60 44.51 54.49 59.17
N PHE A 61 43.60 54.40 60.14
CA PHE A 61 42.46 53.51 60.08
C PHE A 61 41.51 53.85 58.92
N VAL A 62 41.16 55.13 58.74
CA VAL A 62 40.33 55.59 57.61
C VAL A 62 40.98 55.24 56.27
N LYS A 63 42.30 55.41 56.12
CA LYS A 63 43.02 55.01 54.89
C LYS A 63 42.93 53.51 54.63
N ILE A 64 43.09 52.67 55.66
CA ILE A 64 42.99 51.21 55.54
C ILE A 64 41.56 50.80 55.17
N VAL A 65 40.55 51.39 55.80
CA VAL A 65 39.14 51.11 55.51
C VAL A 65 38.80 51.51 54.08
N ASN A 66 39.20 52.72 53.65
CA ASN A 66 38.93 53.17 52.28
C ASN A 66 39.60 52.27 51.23
N THR A 67 40.87 51.91 51.43
CA THR A 67 41.57 51.00 50.51
C THR A 67 40.95 49.59 50.48
N ASN A 68 40.48 49.08 51.62
CA ASN A 68 39.73 47.82 51.66
C ASN A 68 38.41 47.93 50.91
N LEU A 69 37.65 49.01 51.14
CA LEU A 69 36.37 49.22 50.47
C LEU A 69 36.55 49.35 48.96
N ASP A 70 37.54 50.09 48.48
CA ASP A 70 37.83 50.21 47.03
C ASP A 70 38.16 48.86 46.40
N MET A 71 38.94 48.02 47.09
CA MET A 71 39.26 46.66 46.63
C MET A 71 38.00 45.78 46.57
N ILE A 72 37.19 45.81 47.62
CA ILE A 72 35.95 45.04 47.72
C ILE A 72 34.93 45.51 46.67
N TYR A 73 34.78 46.82 46.44
CA TYR A 73 33.86 47.36 45.42
C TYR A 73 34.31 47.04 43.99
N LYS A 74 35.62 46.89 43.76
CA LYS A 74 36.16 46.49 42.45
C LYS A 74 35.87 45.03 42.13
N ASP A 75 35.94 44.15 43.12
CA ASP A 75 35.69 42.70 42.94
C ASP A 75 34.19 42.34 43.10
N MET A 76 33.39 43.20 43.73
CA MET A 76 31.95 43.02 43.81
C MET A 76 31.25 43.30 42.48
N VAL A 77 30.34 42.40 42.12
CA VAL A 77 29.40 42.64 41.03
C VAL A 77 28.28 43.57 41.51
N THR A 78 28.11 44.68 40.80
CA THR A 78 27.02 45.62 41.11
C THR A 78 25.66 45.00 40.79
N LYS A 79 24.61 45.40 41.53
CA LYS A 79 23.24 44.93 41.27
C LYS A 79 22.80 45.18 39.83
N VAL A 80 23.21 46.31 39.25
CA VAL A 80 22.94 46.67 37.85
C VAL A 80 23.62 45.69 36.89
N GLN A 81 24.90 45.36 37.09
CA GLN A 81 25.57 44.36 36.25
C GLN A 81 24.95 42.98 36.38
N GLN A 82 24.52 42.59 37.59
CA GLN A 82 23.81 41.33 37.81
C GLN A 82 22.47 41.30 37.03
N GLU A 83 21.71 42.40 37.03
CA GLU A 83 20.45 42.52 36.32
C GLU A 83 20.62 42.48 34.80
N ILE A 84 21.64 43.16 34.26
CA ILE A 84 21.99 43.10 32.83
C ILE A 84 22.32 41.67 32.41
N ALA A 85 23.17 40.98 33.17
CA ALA A 85 23.55 39.60 32.88
C ALA A 85 22.32 38.67 32.92
N LEU A 86 21.43 38.85 33.91
CA LEU A 86 20.19 38.09 34.01
C LEU A 86 19.28 38.34 32.81
N GLN A 87 19.12 39.59 32.39
CA GLN A 87 18.30 39.95 31.23
C GLN A 87 18.85 39.37 29.93
N GLN A 88 20.18 39.32 29.79
CA GLN A 88 20.84 38.67 28.65
C GLN A 88 20.58 37.15 28.65
N VAL A 89 20.71 36.47 29.80
CA VAL A 89 20.39 35.04 29.93
C VAL A 89 18.91 34.77 29.61
N MET A 90 17.99 35.59 30.13
CA MET A 90 16.55 35.48 29.84
C MET A 90 16.26 35.64 28.33
N SER A 91 16.95 36.57 27.67
CA SER A 91 16.84 36.78 26.22
C SER A 91 17.29 35.54 25.43
N HIS A 92 18.43 34.95 25.80
CA HIS A 92 18.91 33.70 25.17
C HIS A 92 17.94 32.54 25.36
N ILE A 93 17.37 32.37 26.57
CA ILE A 93 16.35 31.34 26.84
C ILE A 93 15.11 31.58 25.97
N GLY A 94 14.66 32.83 25.83
CA GLY A 94 13.55 33.20 24.94
C GLY A 94 13.85 32.95 23.45
N GLY A 95 15.11 33.06 23.03
CA GLY A 95 15.59 32.63 21.72
C GLY A 95 15.42 31.13 21.52
N LEU A 96 16.04 30.32 22.38
CA LEU A 96 16.00 28.86 22.33
C LEU A 96 14.56 28.31 22.35
N LYS A 97 13.67 28.91 23.15
CA LYS A 97 12.26 28.52 23.20
C LYS A 97 11.54 28.76 21.87
N LYS A 98 11.84 29.86 21.17
CA LYS A 98 11.27 30.11 19.83
C LYS A 98 11.78 29.09 18.83
N ASP A 99 13.08 28.80 18.85
CA ASP A 99 13.68 27.82 17.94
C ASP A 99 13.11 26.42 18.16
N MET A 100 12.90 26.02 19.43
CA MET A 100 12.23 24.76 19.79
C MET A 100 10.81 24.68 19.20
N ILE A 101 10.00 25.73 19.37
CA ILE A 101 8.63 25.77 18.82
C ILE A 101 8.65 25.71 17.29
N ILE A 102 9.60 26.39 16.65
CA ILE A 102 9.76 26.36 15.18
C ILE A 102 10.11 24.94 14.74
N LEU A 103 11.06 24.28 15.41
CA LEU A 103 11.48 22.92 15.09
C LEU A 103 10.32 21.93 15.26
N GLU A 104 9.61 21.98 16.40
CA GLU A 104 8.45 21.13 16.67
C GLU A 104 7.36 21.34 15.62
N LYS A 105 7.07 22.58 15.22
CA LYS A 105 6.02 22.85 14.23
C LYS A 105 6.45 22.50 12.81
N SER A 106 7.68 22.82 12.43
CA SER A 106 8.24 22.60 11.09
C SER A 106 8.41 21.11 10.78
N GLU A 107 9.13 20.40 11.65
CA GLU A 107 9.45 18.99 11.40
C GLU A 107 8.23 18.10 11.60
N PHE A 108 7.36 18.38 12.57
CA PHE A 108 6.14 17.59 12.76
C PHE A 108 5.14 17.78 11.62
N SER A 109 5.00 18.99 11.06
CA SER A 109 4.14 19.21 9.90
C SER A 109 4.67 18.50 8.64
N ALA A 110 5.99 18.55 8.41
CA ALA A 110 6.62 17.82 7.31
C ALA A 110 6.44 16.30 7.47
N LEU A 111 6.82 15.75 8.63
CA LEU A 111 6.69 14.33 8.94
C LEU A 111 5.24 13.85 8.86
N ARG A 112 4.27 14.65 9.32
CA ARG A 112 2.85 14.30 9.22
C ARG A 112 2.40 14.23 7.77
N SER A 113 2.78 15.20 6.93
CA SER A 113 2.44 15.19 5.50
C SER A 113 3.06 14.00 4.77
N GLU A 114 4.32 13.67 5.05
CA GLU A 114 4.97 12.48 4.49
C GLU A 114 4.30 11.19 4.99
N ASN A 115 3.89 11.13 6.25
CA ASN A 115 3.19 9.96 6.81
C ASN A 115 1.81 9.76 6.18
N GLU A 116 1.03 10.83 6.02
CA GLU A 116 -0.27 10.80 5.33
C GLU A 116 -0.13 10.31 3.87
N VAL A 117 0.89 10.79 3.15
CA VAL A 117 1.22 10.29 1.80
C VAL A 117 1.57 8.81 1.84
N LYS A 118 2.42 8.39 2.77
CA LYS A 118 2.84 6.98 2.90
C LYS A 118 1.67 6.06 3.22
N ILE A 119 0.75 6.47 4.09
CA ILE A 119 -0.48 5.73 4.38
C ILE A 119 -1.32 5.58 3.10
N SER A 120 -1.51 6.66 2.34
CA SER A 120 -2.30 6.62 1.10
C SER A 120 -1.69 5.69 0.06
N ILE A 121 -0.35 5.65 -0.06
CA ILE A 121 0.37 4.72 -0.95
C ILE A 121 0.17 3.28 -0.48
N LEU A 122 0.31 2.99 0.81
CA LEU A 122 0.11 1.65 1.36
C LEU A 122 -1.33 1.15 1.16
N ASP A 123 -2.32 2.03 1.27
CA ASP A 123 -3.71 1.68 1.00
C ASP A 123 -3.92 1.38 -0.49
N LEU A 124 -3.34 2.18 -1.40
CA LEU A 124 -3.36 1.90 -2.84
C LEU A 124 -2.68 0.56 -3.17
N GLU A 125 -1.51 0.31 -2.59
CA GLU A 125 -0.72 -0.90 -2.80
C GLU A 125 -1.46 -2.15 -2.30
N LYS A 126 -2.34 -2.03 -1.30
CA LYS A 126 -3.17 -3.15 -0.84
C LYS A 126 -4.41 -3.36 -1.72
N VAL A 127 -5.07 -2.27 -2.09
CA VAL A 127 -6.36 -2.33 -2.81
C VAL A 127 -6.17 -2.72 -4.27
N PHE A 128 -5.20 -2.12 -4.96
CA PHE A 128 -4.98 -2.32 -6.40
C PHE A 128 -4.72 -3.79 -6.79
N PRO A 129 -3.73 -4.50 -6.21
CA PRO A 129 -3.50 -5.89 -6.57
C PRO A 129 -4.64 -6.81 -6.11
N HIS A 130 -5.33 -6.49 -5.02
CA HIS A 130 -6.47 -7.31 -4.59
C HIS A 130 -7.63 -7.26 -5.60
N ASP A 131 -7.95 -6.07 -6.13
CA ASP A 131 -8.99 -5.91 -7.15
C ASP A 131 -8.57 -6.58 -8.47
N GLU A 132 -7.34 -6.35 -8.92
CA GLU A 132 -6.83 -6.93 -10.17
C GLU A 132 -6.75 -8.47 -10.10
N ILE A 133 -6.27 -9.04 -8.99
CA ILE A 133 -6.25 -10.50 -8.77
C ILE A 133 -7.68 -11.07 -8.75
N THR A 134 -8.62 -10.36 -8.12
CA THR A 134 -10.02 -10.80 -8.03
C THR A 134 -10.67 -10.82 -9.41
N LYS A 135 -10.42 -9.78 -10.21
CA LYS A 135 -10.89 -9.68 -11.59
C LYS A 135 -10.30 -10.78 -12.47
N VAL A 136 -8.97 -10.94 -12.49
CA VAL A 136 -8.30 -11.99 -13.27
C VAL A 136 -8.78 -13.39 -12.86
N ARG A 137 -9.02 -13.62 -11.57
CA ARG A 137 -9.58 -14.89 -11.08
C ARG A 137 -10.99 -15.14 -11.60
N ALA A 138 -11.85 -14.12 -11.58
CA ALA A 138 -13.22 -14.22 -12.08
C ALA A 138 -13.24 -14.50 -13.60
N ASP A 139 -12.40 -13.78 -14.36
CA ASP A 139 -12.25 -13.94 -15.81
C ASP A 139 -11.74 -15.33 -16.17
N ASN A 140 -10.70 -15.82 -15.48
CA ASN A 140 -10.18 -17.17 -15.69
C ASN A 140 -11.23 -18.24 -15.36
N LYS A 141 -11.98 -18.07 -14.27
CA LYS A 141 -13.07 -19.00 -13.91
C LYS A 141 -14.14 -19.01 -14.99
N LEU A 142 -14.55 -17.85 -15.51
CA LEU A 142 -15.52 -17.77 -16.61
C LEU A 142 -14.98 -18.47 -17.87
N ASN A 143 -13.74 -18.19 -18.26
CA ASN A 143 -13.10 -18.77 -19.44
C ASN A 143 -13.04 -20.31 -19.36
N LEU A 144 -12.63 -20.85 -18.20
CA LEU A 144 -12.62 -22.31 -17.99
C LEU A 144 -14.03 -22.92 -18.06
N ASN A 145 -15.06 -22.22 -17.57
CA ASN A 145 -16.43 -22.71 -17.68
C ASN A 145 -16.93 -22.68 -19.13
N LEU A 146 -16.58 -21.66 -19.90
CA LEU A 146 -16.90 -21.58 -21.33
C LEU A 146 -16.21 -22.71 -22.10
N GLU A 147 -14.91 -22.93 -21.89
CA GLU A 147 -14.18 -24.03 -22.52
C GLU A 147 -14.73 -25.40 -22.11
N LYS A 148 -15.08 -25.59 -20.84
CA LYS A 148 -15.73 -26.82 -20.38
C LYS A 148 -17.07 -27.05 -21.09
N SER A 149 -17.85 -25.98 -21.32
CA SER A 149 -19.10 -26.07 -22.07
C SER A 149 -18.85 -26.42 -23.54
N ARG A 150 -17.87 -25.78 -24.19
CA ARG A 150 -17.49 -26.08 -25.57
C ARG A 150 -17.02 -27.52 -25.74
N VAL A 151 -16.17 -28.01 -24.84
CA VAL A 151 -15.72 -29.42 -24.85
C VAL A 151 -16.91 -30.36 -24.67
N LYS A 152 -17.82 -30.07 -23.74
CA LYS A 152 -19.03 -30.88 -23.54
C LYS A 152 -19.91 -30.92 -24.78
N GLU A 153 -20.05 -29.79 -25.47
CA GLU A 153 -20.81 -29.70 -26.72
C GLU A 153 -20.14 -30.47 -27.87
N LEU A 154 -18.82 -30.36 -28.01
CA LEU A 154 -18.05 -31.13 -29.00
C LEU A 154 -18.14 -32.65 -28.74
N VAL A 155 -18.03 -33.08 -27.48
CA VAL A 155 -18.19 -34.49 -27.12
C VAL A 155 -19.61 -34.98 -27.40
N SER A 156 -20.62 -34.18 -27.03
CA SER A 156 -22.04 -34.52 -27.29
C SER A 156 -22.34 -34.62 -28.78
N SER A 157 -21.87 -33.66 -29.58
CA SER A 157 -22.04 -33.66 -31.03
C SER A 157 -21.28 -34.81 -31.71
N GLY A 158 -20.07 -35.13 -31.26
CA GLY A 158 -19.31 -36.30 -31.71
C GLY A 158 -20.04 -37.62 -31.43
N CYS A 159 -20.57 -37.80 -30.23
CA CYS A 159 -21.40 -38.96 -29.89
C CYS A 159 -22.64 -39.07 -30.78
N ARG A 160 -23.34 -37.96 -31.05
CA ARG A 160 -24.50 -37.94 -31.95
C ARG A 160 -24.12 -38.32 -33.39
N LEU A 161 -22.97 -37.86 -33.87
CA LEU A 161 -22.46 -38.19 -35.20
C LEU A 161 -22.15 -39.68 -35.32
N GLU A 162 -21.51 -40.28 -34.32
CA GLU A 162 -21.26 -41.73 -34.29
C GLU A 162 -22.56 -42.55 -34.20
N GLN A 163 -23.56 -42.08 -33.45
CA GLN A 163 -24.89 -42.70 -33.43
C GLN A 163 -25.57 -42.64 -34.81
N MET A 164 -25.50 -41.50 -35.52
CA MET A 164 -26.02 -41.41 -36.89
C MET A 164 -25.24 -42.32 -37.84
N ARG A 165 -23.91 -42.36 -37.74
CA ARG A 165 -23.05 -43.21 -38.58
C ARG A 165 -23.35 -44.69 -38.39
N THR A 166 -23.52 -45.13 -37.14
CA THR A 166 -23.88 -46.53 -36.83
C THR A 166 -25.30 -46.87 -37.30
N SER A 167 -26.25 -45.94 -37.17
CA SER A 167 -27.61 -46.12 -37.68
C SER A 167 -27.65 -46.22 -39.20
N ALA A 168 -26.93 -45.36 -39.91
CA ALA A 168 -26.79 -45.42 -41.37
C ALA A 168 -26.16 -46.75 -41.84
N LYS A 169 -25.10 -47.22 -41.17
CA LYS A 169 -24.49 -48.53 -41.46
C LYS A 169 -25.49 -49.68 -41.29
N LYS A 170 -26.31 -49.66 -40.22
CA LYS A 170 -27.34 -50.67 -39.99
C LYS A 170 -28.41 -50.67 -41.09
N LEU A 171 -28.87 -49.49 -41.51
CA LEU A 171 -29.83 -49.34 -42.60
C LEU A 171 -29.26 -49.86 -43.93
N HIS A 172 -28.02 -49.53 -44.26
CA HIS A 172 -27.35 -50.06 -45.44
C HIS A 172 -27.24 -51.59 -45.40
N ALA A 173 -26.81 -52.16 -44.27
CA ALA A 173 -26.74 -53.61 -44.12
C ALA A 173 -28.14 -54.28 -44.25
N GLN A 174 -29.21 -53.62 -43.81
CA GLN A 174 -30.58 -54.09 -44.01
C GLN A 174 -31.00 -54.02 -45.48
N GLN A 175 -30.65 -52.94 -46.17
CA GLN A 175 -30.93 -52.76 -47.59
C GLN A 175 -30.18 -53.80 -48.43
N ASP A 176 -28.90 -54.05 -48.16
CA ASP A 176 -28.11 -55.08 -48.87
C ASP A 176 -28.69 -56.48 -48.66
N ARG A 177 -29.19 -56.78 -47.45
CA ARG A 177 -29.91 -58.04 -47.19
C ARG A 177 -31.20 -58.13 -48.01
N ALA A 178 -31.97 -57.05 -48.11
CA ALA A 178 -33.20 -57.02 -48.90
C ALA A 178 -32.93 -57.13 -50.41
N LEU A 179 -31.88 -56.49 -50.90
CA LEU A 179 -31.43 -56.58 -52.30
C LEU A 179 -30.97 -58.01 -52.62
N THR A 180 -30.10 -58.61 -51.81
CA THR A 180 -29.64 -60.00 -52.02
C THR A 180 -30.75 -61.03 -51.89
N GLN A 181 -31.81 -60.77 -51.11
CA GLN A 181 -32.99 -61.63 -51.10
C GLN A 181 -33.79 -61.51 -52.40
N THR A 182 -33.96 -60.30 -52.92
CA THR A 182 -34.66 -60.06 -54.19
C THR A 182 -33.88 -60.63 -55.37
N ASP A 183 -32.56 -60.47 -55.39
CA ASP A 183 -31.67 -61.00 -56.44
C ASP A 183 -31.76 -62.53 -56.52
N ARG A 184 -31.73 -63.23 -55.37
CA ARG A 184 -31.95 -64.68 -55.30
C ARG A 184 -33.33 -65.11 -55.80
N LYS A 185 -34.37 -64.30 -55.56
CA LYS A 185 -35.71 -64.58 -56.10
C LYS A 185 -35.73 -64.46 -57.62
N ILE A 186 -35.10 -63.41 -58.16
CA ILE A 186 -34.97 -63.22 -59.61
C ILE A 186 -34.23 -64.40 -60.24
N ASP A 187 -33.10 -64.82 -59.67
CA ASP A 187 -32.36 -65.99 -60.18
C ASP A 187 -33.21 -67.27 -60.19
N THR A 188 -34.02 -67.46 -59.14
CA THR A 188 -34.92 -68.62 -59.04
C THR A 188 -36.04 -68.55 -60.09
N GLU A 189 -36.66 -67.39 -60.28
CA GLU A 189 -37.68 -67.17 -61.30
C GLU A 189 -37.10 -67.28 -62.71
N VAL A 190 -35.87 -66.82 -62.95
CA VAL A 190 -35.17 -66.95 -64.24
C VAL A 190 -34.84 -68.41 -64.54
N ALA A 191 -34.40 -69.17 -63.55
CA ALA A 191 -34.18 -70.61 -63.71
C ALA A 191 -35.48 -71.35 -64.04
N ASP A 192 -36.58 -71.01 -63.35
CA ASP A 192 -37.90 -71.60 -63.59
C ASP A 192 -38.49 -71.23 -64.96
N LEU A 193 -38.34 -69.97 -65.38
CA LEU A 193 -38.72 -69.53 -66.73
C LEU A 193 -37.88 -70.22 -67.81
N LYS A 194 -36.59 -70.46 -67.56
CA LYS A 194 -35.71 -71.17 -68.51
C LYS A 194 -36.11 -72.63 -68.69
N THR A 195 -36.45 -73.34 -67.61
CA THR A 195 -36.92 -74.74 -67.69
C THR A 195 -38.27 -74.83 -68.40
N MET A 196 -39.17 -73.86 -68.17
CA MET A 196 -40.46 -73.76 -68.85
C MET A 196 -40.33 -73.47 -70.36
N LEU A 197 -39.33 -72.68 -70.76
CA LEU A 197 -39.05 -72.43 -72.17
C LEU A 197 -38.44 -73.65 -72.87
N GLU A 198 -37.52 -74.36 -72.20
CA GLU A 198 -36.90 -75.58 -72.74
C GLU A 198 -37.94 -76.69 -72.93
N SER A 199 -38.92 -76.82 -72.04
CA SER A 199 -40.03 -77.77 -72.21
C SER A 199 -40.93 -77.41 -73.40
N HIS A 200 -41.23 -76.12 -73.60
CA HIS A 200 -42.03 -75.66 -74.75
C HIS A 200 -41.33 -75.90 -76.11
N LYS A 201 -39.99 -75.80 -76.17
CA LYS A 201 -39.23 -76.15 -77.38
C LYS A 201 -39.34 -77.64 -77.71
N LEU A 202 -39.26 -78.51 -76.71
CA LEU A 202 -39.38 -79.96 -76.91
C LEU A 202 -40.78 -80.35 -77.36
N ASP A 203 -41.83 -79.73 -76.82
CA ASP A 203 -43.20 -80.03 -77.22
C ASP A 203 -43.52 -79.53 -78.63
N ASN A 204 -43.09 -78.33 -79.02
CA ASN A 204 -43.24 -77.86 -80.41
C ASN A 204 -42.54 -78.79 -81.42
N ILE A 205 -41.36 -79.31 -81.08
CA ILE A 205 -40.66 -80.28 -81.93
C ILE A 205 -41.45 -81.58 -82.05
N LYS A 206 -42.06 -82.07 -80.95
CA LYS A 206 -42.93 -83.26 -80.99
C LYS A 206 -44.18 -83.04 -81.87
N TYR A 207 -44.86 -81.90 -81.72
CA TYR A 207 -46.05 -81.58 -82.50
C TYR A 207 -45.74 -81.42 -84.00
N LEU A 208 -44.60 -80.81 -84.34
CA LEU A 208 -44.16 -80.66 -85.72
C LEU A 208 -43.86 -82.02 -86.37
N ALA A 209 -43.14 -82.90 -85.67
CA ALA A 209 -42.86 -84.25 -86.16
C ALA A 209 -44.14 -85.07 -86.39
N GLY A 210 -45.13 -84.95 -85.49
CA GLY A 210 -46.43 -85.61 -85.64
C GLY A 210 -47.23 -85.10 -86.86
N SER A 211 -47.25 -83.79 -87.08
CA SER A 211 -47.95 -83.15 -88.21
C SER A 211 -47.38 -83.54 -89.58
N VAL A 212 -46.05 -83.59 -89.71
CA VAL A 212 -45.42 -84.00 -90.97
C VAL A 212 -45.70 -85.47 -91.27
N PHE A 213 -45.70 -86.33 -90.25
CA PHE A 213 -45.98 -87.76 -90.41
C PHE A 213 -47.44 -88.04 -90.81
N THR A 214 -48.41 -87.30 -90.26
CA THR A 214 -49.82 -87.41 -90.66
C THR A 214 -50.04 -86.88 -92.08
N CYS A 215 -49.39 -85.77 -92.46
CA CYS A 215 -49.44 -85.26 -93.82
C CYS A 215 -48.87 -86.25 -94.85
N LEU A 216 -47.72 -86.87 -94.55
CA LEU A 216 -47.14 -87.92 -95.39
C LEU A 216 -48.08 -89.13 -95.53
N THR A 217 -48.73 -89.53 -94.44
CA THR A 217 -49.67 -90.66 -94.43
C THR A 217 -50.89 -90.37 -95.32
N VAL A 218 -51.42 -89.15 -95.27
CA VAL A 218 -52.56 -88.73 -96.11
C VAL A 218 -52.15 -88.67 -97.59
N ALA A 219 -50.98 -88.10 -97.91
CA ALA A 219 -50.48 -88.03 -99.28
C ALA A 219 -50.26 -89.43 -99.89
N LEU A 220 -49.69 -90.37 -99.12
CA LEU A 220 -49.53 -91.76 -99.55
C LEU A 220 -50.89 -92.48 -99.71
N GLY A 221 -51.88 -92.17 -98.86
CA GLY A 221 -53.24 -92.69 -98.99
C GLY A 221 -53.92 -92.24 -100.29
N PHE A 222 -53.78 -90.96 -100.67
CA PHE A 222 -54.28 -90.45 -101.94
C PHE A 222 -53.55 -91.06 -103.15
N TYR A 223 -52.24 -91.24 -103.07
CA TYR A 223 -51.45 -91.86 -104.14
C TYR A 223 -51.90 -93.31 -104.42
N ARG A 224 -52.34 -94.05 -103.39
CA ARG A 224 -52.82 -95.43 -103.50
C ARG A 224 -54.21 -95.58 -104.13
N LEU A 225 -55.03 -94.51 -104.15
CA LEU A 225 -56.37 -94.49 -104.76
C LEU A 225 -56.35 -94.08 -106.24
N TRP A 226 -55.21 -93.58 -106.75
CA TRP A 226 -55.03 -93.11 -108.12
C TRP A 226 -54.32 -94.14 -109.04
N MET A 227 -53.92 -95.30 -108.51
CA MET A 227 -53.30 -96.42 -109.24
C MET A 227 -54.21 -97.65 -109.24
#